data_AF-A0A8B6GUX1-F1
#
_entry.id   AF-A0A8B6GUX1-F1
#
_cell.length_a   1.000
_cell.length_b   1.000
_cell.length_c   1.000
_cell.angle_alpha   90.00
_cell.angle_beta   90.00
_cell.angle_gamma   90.00
#
_symmetry.space_group_name_H-M   'P 1'
#
loop_
_entity.id
_entity.type
_entity.pdbx_description
1 polymer ?
#
loop_
_entity_poly.entity_id
_entity_poly.type
_entity_poly.pdbx_seq_one_letter_code
_entity_poly.pdbx_strand_id
1 'polypeptide(L)'
;MLKEIVDLKSWVNSGDVSCSDLNTKTTVCKAVSLHILEGPFQHEDLQDLLLILQDIGRAGVAFTEFIISEEFLQMIIQEAVQYLKQECKTEKSDEMYVLMEQFFDAINILSESSAEAKASLVQKFCQLYLDSLLQNEAADFRHRLEILRSMNVLLEDAPCSIKEALLSSQFIKPSLKKLSTLLNEIGDYEFQVCISECLFRIIPKKVRDQTISTVFKNQARRKDFLVIRDNEFETDCRIFLNKLNASLKKSNRVFSVPCNKAWLGDKELHKPDDPNYETFWVDFNAGSERLTVFCGSYNSSEVRNIVKQVMIMLKKRFVEVEII
;
A
#
# COMPACT_ATOMS: atom_id res chain seq x y z
N MET A 1 16.32 2.00 -29.56
CA MET A 1 15.36 2.57 -28.61
C MET A 1 13.92 2.12 -28.86
N LEU A 2 13.08 2.76 -29.69
CA LEU A 2 11.75 2.21 -30.05
C LEU A 2 11.85 0.77 -30.58
N LYS A 3 12.88 0.50 -31.37
CA LYS A 3 13.20 -0.86 -31.83
C LYS A 3 13.55 -1.82 -30.68
N GLU A 4 14.28 -1.38 -29.66
CA GLU A 4 14.69 -2.23 -28.53
C GLU A 4 13.53 -2.48 -27.56
N ILE A 5 12.66 -1.49 -27.33
CA ILE A 5 11.41 -1.65 -26.56
C ILE A 5 10.40 -2.52 -27.32
N VAL A 6 10.30 -2.35 -28.65
CA VAL A 6 9.48 -3.21 -29.53
C VAL A 6 10.03 -4.63 -29.58
N ASP A 7 11.35 -4.81 -29.62
CA ASP A 7 12.00 -6.12 -29.57
C ASP A 7 11.73 -6.81 -28.22
N LEU A 8 11.73 -6.05 -27.11
CA LEU A 8 11.41 -6.57 -25.78
C LEU A 8 9.91 -6.92 -25.63
N LYS A 9 8.99 -6.08 -26.12
CA LYS A 9 7.55 -6.38 -26.18
C LYS A 9 7.25 -7.58 -27.08
N SER A 10 7.88 -7.67 -28.25
CA SER A 10 7.76 -8.79 -29.19
C SER A 10 8.26 -10.09 -28.55
N TRP A 11 9.34 -10.02 -27.77
CA TRP A 11 9.93 -11.15 -27.07
C TRP A 11 9.12 -11.61 -25.84
N VAL A 12 8.64 -10.69 -25.00
CA VAL A 12 7.71 -11.04 -23.90
C VAL A 12 6.48 -11.74 -24.47
N ASN A 13 5.96 -11.23 -25.59
CA ASN A 13 4.81 -11.80 -26.28
C ASN A 13 5.11 -13.13 -26.99
N SER A 14 6.37 -13.45 -27.29
CA SER A 14 6.73 -14.72 -27.94
C SER A 14 6.75 -15.89 -26.96
N GLY A 15 6.74 -15.63 -25.64
CA GLY A 15 6.81 -16.67 -24.61
C GLY A 15 8.11 -17.48 -24.65
N ASP A 16 9.10 -17.04 -25.43
CA ASP A 16 10.32 -17.78 -25.69
C ASP A 16 11.38 -17.48 -24.62
N VAL A 17 11.29 -18.22 -23.52
CA VAL A 17 12.21 -18.15 -22.37
C VAL A 17 13.61 -18.70 -22.72
N SER A 18 13.81 -19.25 -23.93
CA SER A 18 15.00 -20.05 -24.28
C SER A 18 16.19 -19.25 -24.84
N CYS A 19 16.08 -17.94 -25.05
CA CYS A 19 17.22 -17.16 -25.57
C CYS A 19 18.31 -16.96 -24.49
N SER A 20 19.41 -17.68 -24.69
CA SER A 20 20.58 -17.81 -23.83
C SER A 20 21.51 -16.59 -23.77
N ASP A 21 21.16 -15.46 -24.39
CA ASP A 21 22.08 -14.32 -24.47
C ASP A 21 21.81 -13.26 -23.37
N LEU A 22 22.41 -13.52 -22.21
CA LEU A 22 22.42 -12.70 -20.99
C LEU A 22 22.84 -11.22 -21.26
N ASN A 23 23.61 -11.01 -22.33
CA ASN A 23 24.18 -9.71 -22.67
C ASN A 23 23.13 -8.75 -23.25
N THR A 24 22.19 -9.25 -24.05
CA THR A 24 21.10 -8.46 -24.65
C THR A 24 20.13 -7.95 -23.58
N LYS A 25 19.77 -8.79 -22.60
CA LYS A 25 18.86 -8.45 -21.50
C LYS A 25 19.41 -7.33 -20.60
N THR A 26 20.69 -7.40 -20.25
CA THR A 26 21.39 -6.34 -19.48
C THR A 26 21.43 -5.04 -20.27
N THR A 27 21.63 -5.15 -21.58
CA THR A 27 21.76 -4.02 -22.49
C THR A 27 20.44 -3.25 -22.63
N VAL A 28 19.28 -3.93 -22.66
CA VAL A 28 18.00 -3.20 -22.75
C VAL A 28 17.64 -2.51 -21.44
N CYS A 29 17.82 -3.15 -20.26
CA CYS A 29 17.62 -2.44 -18.99
C CYS A 29 18.58 -1.24 -18.86
N LYS A 30 19.84 -1.38 -19.28
CA LYS A 30 20.80 -0.27 -19.33
C LYS A 30 20.42 0.80 -20.35
N ALA A 31 19.86 0.45 -21.50
CA ALA A 31 19.42 1.39 -22.53
C ALA A 31 18.17 2.17 -22.09
N VAL A 32 17.21 1.52 -21.43
CA VAL A 32 16.06 2.18 -20.78
C VAL A 32 16.55 3.10 -19.67
N SER A 33 17.53 2.66 -18.87
CA SER A 33 18.15 3.49 -17.82
C SER A 33 18.84 4.73 -18.40
N LEU A 34 19.66 4.57 -19.44
CA LEU A 34 20.36 5.68 -20.11
C LEU A 34 19.38 6.68 -20.74
N HIS A 35 18.27 6.20 -21.30
CA HIS A 35 17.27 7.09 -21.89
C HIS A 35 16.51 7.91 -20.83
N ILE A 36 16.10 7.28 -19.73
CA ILE A 36 15.50 7.96 -18.57
C ILE A 36 16.46 9.01 -17.99
N LEU A 37 17.77 8.75 -18.01
CA LEU A 37 18.79 9.59 -17.40
C LEU A 37 19.25 10.79 -18.26
N GLU A 38 19.03 10.76 -19.57
CA GLU A 38 19.52 11.80 -20.50
C GLU A 38 18.45 12.85 -20.87
N GLY A 39 17.21 12.68 -20.45
CA GLY A 39 16.08 13.60 -20.73
C GLY A 39 15.16 13.87 -19.53
N PRO A 40 14.24 14.84 -19.63
CA PRO A 40 13.23 15.06 -18.59
C PRO A 40 12.25 13.88 -18.55
N PHE A 41 12.13 13.22 -17.40
CA PHE A 41 11.22 12.08 -17.18
C PHE A 41 9.77 12.44 -17.55
N GLN A 42 9.21 11.81 -18.59
CA GLN A 42 7.85 12.04 -19.06
C GLN A 42 6.88 10.94 -18.58
N HIS A 43 5.58 11.22 -18.70
CA HIS A 43 4.53 10.27 -18.36
C HIS A 43 4.58 8.97 -19.19
N GLU A 44 4.91 9.06 -20.48
CA GLU A 44 5.04 7.90 -21.38
C GLU A 44 6.20 6.98 -20.96
N ASP A 45 7.32 7.56 -20.50
CA ASP A 45 8.48 6.82 -20.01
C ASP A 45 8.12 5.94 -18.80
N LEU A 46 7.29 6.48 -17.89
CA LEU A 46 6.81 5.74 -16.73
C LEU A 46 5.86 4.61 -17.14
N GLN A 47 4.94 4.83 -18.08
CA GLN A 47 4.04 3.76 -18.56
C GLN A 47 4.79 2.61 -19.22
N ASP A 48 5.75 2.90 -20.11
CA ASP A 48 6.54 1.85 -20.75
C ASP A 48 7.40 1.08 -19.75
N LEU A 49 7.98 1.78 -18.78
CA LEU A 49 8.71 1.16 -17.69
C LEU A 49 7.83 0.22 -16.86
N LEU A 50 6.60 0.63 -16.52
CA LEU A 50 5.66 -0.17 -15.76
C LEU A 50 5.31 -1.47 -16.46
N LEU A 51 5.04 -1.41 -17.77
CA LEU A 51 4.80 -2.60 -18.58
C LEU A 51 5.98 -3.55 -18.53
N ILE A 52 7.20 -3.02 -18.69
CA ILE A 52 8.44 -3.82 -18.61
C ILE A 52 8.56 -4.49 -17.22
N LEU A 53 8.35 -3.76 -16.13
CA LEU A 53 8.44 -4.31 -14.77
C LEU A 53 7.40 -5.42 -14.53
N GLN A 54 6.17 -5.23 -15.00
CA GLN A 54 5.10 -6.22 -14.88
C GLN A 54 5.41 -7.49 -15.70
N ASP A 55 5.91 -7.32 -16.92
CA ASP A 55 6.28 -8.43 -17.80
C ASP A 55 7.46 -9.24 -17.25
N ILE A 56 8.47 -8.56 -16.70
CA ILE A 56 9.59 -9.17 -15.98
C ILE A 56 9.07 -10.00 -14.80
N GLY A 57 8.19 -9.42 -13.97
CA GLY A 57 7.65 -10.11 -12.81
C GLY A 57 6.82 -11.34 -13.19
N ARG A 58 6.03 -11.27 -14.27
CA ARG A 58 5.26 -12.41 -14.81
C ARG A 58 6.14 -13.51 -15.41
N ALA A 59 7.31 -13.16 -15.95
CA ALA A 59 8.25 -14.12 -16.52
C ALA A 59 9.01 -14.97 -15.47
N GLY A 60 8.97 -14.59 -14.19
CA GLY A 60 9.49 -15.39 -13.08
C GLY A 60 11.02 -15.47 -12.98
N VAL A 61 11.53 -16.49 -12.26
CA VAL A 61 12.91 -16.62 -11.74
C VAL A 61 14.04 -16.42 -12.77
N ALA A 62 13.80 -16.68 -14.06
CA ALA A 62 14.78 -16.43 -15.13
C ALA A 62 15.14 -14.94 -15.29
N PHE A 63 14.35 -14.04 -14.70
CA PHE A 63 14.57 -12.60 -14.66
C PHE A 63 15.01 -12.06 -13.30
N THR A 64 14.85 -12.79 -12.20
CA THR A 64 15.23 -12.28 -10.86
C THR A 64 16.74 -12.25 -10.65
N GLU A 65 17.50 -13.02 -11.43
CA GLU A 65 18.96 -12.86 -11.53
C GLU A 65 19.36 -11.52 -12.18
N PHE A 66 18.44 -10.89 -12.92
CA PHE A 66 18.56 -9.50 -13.34
C PHE A 66 18.07 -8.60 -12.22
N ILE A 67 19.00 -8.30 -11.31
CA ILE A 67 18.84 -7.27 -10.31
C ILE A 67 18.61 -5.96 -11.07
N ILE A 68 17.35 -5.55 -11.18
CA ILE A 68 16.98 -4.15 -11.29
C ILE A 68 17.73 -3.48 -10.13
N SER A 69 18.78 -2.71 -10.46
CA SER A 69 19.76 -2.29 -9.45
C SER A 69 19.04 -1.51 -8.34
N GLU A 70 19.58 -1.55 -7.13
CA GLU A 70 19.01 -0.81 -6.00
C GLU A 70 18.84 0.67 -6.35
N GLU A 71 19.84 1.21 -7.03
CA GLU A 71 19.86 2.58 -7.54
C GLU A 71 18.76 2.81 -8.58
N PHE A 72 18.51 1.85 -9.48
CA PHE A 72 17.49 1.98 -10.51
C PHE A 72 16.07 1.98 -9.91
N LEU A 73 15.76 1.07 -8.99
CA LEU A 73 14.46 1.06 -8.31
C LEU A 73 14.24 2.28 -7.42
N GLN A 74 15.27 2.67 -6.67
CA GLN A 74 15.24 3.86 -5.84
C GLN A 74 15.04 5.12 -6.68
N MET A 75 15.72 5.20 -7.83
CA MET A 75 15.56 6.29 -8.81
C MET A 75 14.14 6.32 -9.36
N ILE A 76 13.57 5.19 -9.80
CA ILE A 76 12.20 5.17 -10.33
C ILE A 76 11.20 5.63 -9.27
N ILE A 77 11.35 5.18 -8.02
CA ILE A 77 10.49 5.67 -6.93
C ILE A 77 10.70 7.16 -6.73
N GLN A 78 11.94 7.62 -6.68
CA GLN A 78 12.22 9.03 -6.44
C GLN A 78 11.64 9.88 -7.57
N GLU A 79 11.80 9.49 -8.82
CA GLU A 79 11.21 10.18 -9.98
C GLU A 79 9.69 10.12 -9.97
N ALA A 80 9.08 8.95 -9.71
CA ALA A 80 7.63 8.83 -9.56
C ALA A 80 7.12 9.71 -8.41
N VAL A 81 7.79 9.73 -7.25
CA VAL A 81 7.46 10.57 -6.09
C VAL A 81 7.68 12.05 -6.38
N GLN A 82 8.73 12.43 -7.11
CA GLN A 82 8.99 13.81 -7.50
C GLN A 82 7.97 14.29 -8.51
N TYR A 83 7.67 13.49 -9.53
CA TYR A 83 6.60 13.74 -10.49
C TYR A 83 5.25 13.88 -9.78
N LEU A 84 4.92 12.96 -8.86
CA LEU A 84 3.73 13.06 -7.99
C LEU A 84 3.69 14.36 -7.21
N LYS A 85 4.80 14.79 -6.61
CA LYS A 85 4.89 16.03 -5.84
C LYS A 85 4.70 17.28 -6.71
N GLN A 86 5.16 17.24 -7.95
CA GLN A 86 5.03 18.33 -8.91
C GLN A 86 3.59 18.42 -9.44
N GLU A 87 3.01 17.30 -9.87
CA GLU A 87 1.63 17.20 -10.36
C GLU A 87 0.58 17.34 -9.24
N CYS A 88 0.92 17.11 -7.97
CA CYS A 88 -0.01 17.44 -6.86
C CYS A 88 -0.24 18.95 -6.70
N LYS A 89 0.51 19.82 -7.40
CA LYS A 89 0.27 21.27 -7.45
C LYS A 89 -0.74 21.66 -8.53
N THR A 90 -0.95 20.80 -9.53
CA THR A 90 -2.02 20.89 -10.52
C THR A 90 -3.22 20.08 -10.01
N GLU A 91 -4.45 20.48 -10.33
CA GLU A 91 -5.64 19.85 -9.74
C GLU A 91 -5.71 18.34 -10.08
N LYS A 92 -5.49 17.50 -9.06
CA LYS A 92 -5.98 16.11 -8.91
C LYS A 92 -6.18 15.34 -10.23
N SER A 93 -5.10 14.99 -10.92
CA SER A 93 -5.17 14.01 -12.00
C SER A 93 -5.38 12.61 -11.39
N ASP A 94 -6.57 12.02 -11.60
CA ASP A 94 -6.83 10.61 -11.24
C ASP A 94 -5.93 9.65 -12.04
N GLU A 95 -5.42 10.07 -13.20
CA GLU A 95 -4.46 9.30 -14.01
C GLU A 95 -3.16 9.06 -13.25
N MET A 96 -2.72 10.07 -12.50
CA MET A 96 -1.48 9.96 -11.72
C MET A 96 -1.61 8.98 -10.54
N TYR A 97 -2.79 8.93 -9.92
CA TYR A 97 -3.08 7.94 -8.90
C TYR A 97 -3.05 6.52 -9.49
N VAL A 98 -3.66 6.32 -10.66
CA VAL A 98 -3.66 5.02 -11.37
C VAL A 98 -2.24 4.60 -11.71
N LEU A 99 -1.41 5.52 -12.17
CA LEU A 99 -0.01 5.23 -12.52
C LEU A 99 0.81 4.78 -11.30
N MET A 100 0.56 5.39 -10.14
CA MET A 100 1.21 5.01 -8.90
C MET A 100 0.72 3.64 -8.37
N GLU A 101 -0.58 3.34 -8.50
CA GLU A 101 -1.12 2.00 -8.18
C GLU A 101 -0.45 0.93 -9.08
N GLN A 102 -0.36 1.18 -10.40
CA GLN A 102 0.32 0.28 -11.34
C GLN A 102 1.80 0.08 -11.01
N PHE A 103 2.47 1.11 -10.50
CA PHE A 103 3.85 1.05 -10.06
C PHE A 103 4.06 0.13 -8.87
N PHE A 104 3.24 0.29 -7.83
CA PHE A 104 3.34 -0.58 -6.69
C PHE A 104 2.89 -2.01 -7.00
N ASP A 105 1.89 -2.18 -7.87
CA ASP A 105 1.50 -3.49 -8.38
C ASP A 105 2.67 -4.17 -9.10
N ALA A 106 3.44 -3.45 -9.90
CA ALA A 106 4.63 -4.01 -10.56
C ALA A 106 5.68 -4.49 -9.55
N ILE A 107 5.93 -3.72 -8.47
CA ILE A 107 6.83 -4.15 -7.38
C ILE A 107 6.30 -5.40 -6.69
N ASN A 108 4.99 -5.45 -6.40
CA ASN A 108 4.37 -6.59 -5.75
C ASN A 108 4.48 -7.85 -6.62
N ILE A 109 4.20 -7.75 -7.93
CA ILE A 109 4.37 -8.85 -8.89
C ILE A 109 5.83 -9.32 -8.91
N LEU A 110 6.79 -8.39 -8.98
CA LEU A 110 8.22 -8.73 -8.92
C LEU A 110 8.58 -9.45 -7.61
N SER A 111 7.96 -9.06 -6.49
CA SER A 111 8.23 -9.68 -5.18
C SER A 111 7.75 -11.13 -5.09
N GLU A 112 6.71 -11.49 -5.83
CA GLU A 112 6.17 -12.86 -5.86
C GLU A 112 6.91 -13.79 -6.83
N SER A 113 7.88 -13.27 -7.59
CA SER A 113 8.62 -14.07 -8.58
C SER A 113 9.59 -15.10 -7.96
N SER A 114 10.15 -14.82 -6.77
CA SER A 114 10.97 -15.74 -5.99
C SER A 114 11.11 -15.27 -4.53
N ALA A 115 11.51 -16.18 -3.63
CA ALA A 115 11.78 -15.83 -2.22
C ALA A 115 12.95 -14.85 -2.09
N GLU A 116 13.96 -14.97 -2.95
CA GLU A 116 15.11 -14.08 -3.04
C GLU A 116 14.70 -12.67 -3.50
N ALA A 117 13.81 -12.59 -4.50
CA ALA A 117 13.25 -11.32 -4.97
C ALA A 117 12.42 -10.66 -3.86
N LYS A 118 11.52 -11.39 -3.19
CA LYS A 118 10.76 -10.92 -2.03
C LYS A 118 11.69 -10.36 -0.95
N ALA A 119 12.71 -11.12 -0.55
CA ALA A 119 13.65 -10.73 0.48
C ALA A 119 14.41 -9.43 0.12
N SER A 120 14.93 -9.37 -1.11
CA SER A 120 15.66 -8.20 -1.64
C SER A 120 14.77 -6.96 -1.70
N LEU A 121 13.55 -7.08 -2.24
CA LEU A 121 12.62 -5.96 -2.36
C LEU A 121 12.12 -5.49 -1.00
N VAL A 122 11.79 -6.39 -0.08
CA VAL A 122 11.40 -6.02 1.29
C VAL A 122 12.54 -5.25 1.98
N GLN A 123 13.78 -5.73 1.89
CA GLN A 123 14.93 -5.08 2.52
C GLN A 123 15.18 -3.67 1.96
N LYS A 124 15.01 -3.48 0.66
CA LYS A 124 15.28 -2.21 -0.04
C LYS A 124 14.12 -1.21 0.08
N PHE A 125 12.89 -1.65 -0.11
CA PHE A 125 11.74 -0.77 -0.26
C PHE A 125 11.04 -0.44 1.04
N CYS A 126 11.15 -1.29 2.07
CA CYS A 126 10.46 -1.04 3.34
C CYS A 126 10.82 0.33 3.93
N GLN A 127 12.11 0.70 3.94
CA GLN A 127 12.53 2.01 4.43
C GLN A 127 12.05 3.14 3.51
N LEU A 128 12.12 2.95 2.20
CA LEU A 128 11.73 3.94 1.20
C LEU A 128 10.22 4.25 1.22
N TYR A 129 9.38 3.24 1.42
CA TYR A 129 7.95 3.41 1.64
C TYR A 129 7.67 4.16 2.94
N LEU A 130 8.35 3.81 4.04
CA LEU A 130 8.21 4.51 5.31
C LEU A 130 8.62 5.98 5.19
N ASP A 131 9.73 6.28 4.53
CA ASP A 131 10.19 7.65 4.33
C ASP A 131 9.23 8.44 3.44
N SER A 132 8.78 7.86 2.33
CA SER A 132 7.79 8.50 1.44
C SER A 132 6.47 8.80 2.17
N LEU A 133 6.00 7.86 3.00
CA LEU A 133 4.77 7.97 3.79
C LEU A 133 4.87 9.02 4.91
N LEU A 134 6.00 9.07 5.61
CA LEU A 134 6.18 9.85 6.84
C LEU A 134 6.79 11.23 6.62
N GLN A 135 7.55 11.45 5.54
CA GLN A 135 8.17 12.75 5.27
C GLN A 135 7.29 13.67 4.42
N ASN A 136 6.29 13.12 3.73
CA ASN A 136 5.44 13.86 2.79
C ASN A 136 4.02 14.05 3.33
N GLU A 137 3.88 14.74 4.47
CA GLU A 137 2.57 15.01 5.08
C GLU A 137 1.64 15.82 4.17
N ALA A 138 2.20 16.63 3.26
CA ALA A 138 1.47 17.45 2.30
C ALA A 138 0.97 16.68 1.06
N ALA A 139 1.38 15.42 0.86
CA ALA A 139 0.87 14.62 -0.24
C ALA A 139 -0.63 14.35 -0.11
N ASP A 140 -1.31 14.18 -1.26
CA ASP A 140 -2.71 13.75 -1.28
C ASP A 140 -2.87 12.46 -0.47
N PHE A 141 -3.92 12.43 0.34
CA PHE A 141 -4.22 11.34 1.25
C PHE A 141 -4.25 9.97 0.53
N ARG A 142 -4.81 9.92 -0.69
CA ARG A 142 -4.92 8.68 -1.47
C ARG A 142 -3.54 8.12 -1.80
N HIS A 143 -2.58 8.99 -2.11
CA HIS A 143 -1.22 8.55 -2.43
C HIS A 143 -0.54 7.90 -1.21
N ARG A 144 -0.66 8.53 -0.05
CA ARG A 144 -0.07 8.02 1.20
C ARG A 144 -0.71 6.70 1.62
N LEU A 145 -2.03 6.57 1.46
CA LEU A 145 -2.74 5.34 1.75
C LEU A 145 -2.30 4.20 0.83
N GLU A 146 -2.14 4.48 -0.46
CA GLU A 146 -1.75 3.47 -1.44
C GLU A 146 -0.30 2.99 -1.25
N ILE A 147 0.65 3.88 -0.89
CA ILE A 147 2.00 3.48 -0.44
C ILE A 147 1.90 2.47 0.71
N LEU A 148 1.03 2.74 1.68
CA LEU A 148 0.91 1.91 2.87
C LEU A 148 0.23 0.55 2.59
N ARG A 149 -0.79 0.52 1.74
CA ARG A 149 -1.41 -0.74 1.27
C ARG A 149 -0.40 -1.59 0.51
N SER A 150 0.33 -0.97 -0.41
CA SER A 150 1.37 -1.62 -1.20
C SER A 150 2.50 -2.16 -0.34
N MET A 151 2.89 -1.40 0.70
CA MET A 151 3.84 -1.85 1.70
C MET A 151 3.32 -3.08 2.47
N ASN A 152 2.03 -3.12 2.83
CA ASN A 152 1.46 -4.29 3.48
C ASN A 152 1.57 -5.52 2.57
N VAL A 153 1.16 -5.42 1.30
CA VAL A 153 1.30 -6.52 0.31
C VAL A 153 2.75 -6.97 0.16
N LEU A 154 3.69 -6.03 0.05
CA LEU A 154 5.13 -6.36 -0.04
C LEU A 154 5.63 -7.12 1.21
N LEU A 155 5.11 -6.80 2.40
CA LEU A 155 5.47 -7.47 3.66
C LEU A 155 4.71 -8.77 3.93
N GLU A 156 3.66 -9.04 3.14
CA GLU A 156 2.93 -10.32 3.18
C GLU A 156 3.91 -11.46 2.96
N ASP A 157 3.83 -12.50 3.78
CA ASP A 157 4.65 -13.72 3.66
C ASP A 157 6.18 -13.50 3.59
N ALA A 158 6.67 -12.28 3.82
CA ALA A 158 8.08 -11.99 3.84
C ALA A 158 8.77 -12.79 4.97
N PRO A 159 9.94 -13.42 4.71
CA PRO A 159 10.58 -14.30 5.68
C PRO A 159 10.86 -13.61 7.01
N CYS A 160 10.68 -14.33 8.11
CA CYS A 160 10.90 -13.79 9.47
C CYS A 160 12.32 -13.25 9.65
N SER A 161 13.33 -13.88 9.04
CA SER A 161 14.73 -13.43 9.08
C SER A 161 14.91 -12.03 8.49
N ILE A 162 14.21 -11.71 7.39
CA ILE A 162 14.25 -10.39 6.75
C ILE A 162 13.55 -9.35 7.63
N LYS A 163 12.42 -9.71 8.24
CA LYS A 163 11.71 -8.84 9.21
C LYS A 163 12.56 -8.54 10.44
N GLU A 164 13.27 -9.53 10.98
CA GLU A 164 14.23 -9.34 12.07
C GLU A 164 15.42 -8.46 11.67
N ALA A 165 15.93 -8.61 10.43
CA ALA A 165 16.96 -7.73 9.88
C ALA A 165 16.48 -6.28 9.73
N LEU A 166 15.26 -6.06 9.23
CA LEU A 166 14.63 -4.74 9.18
C LEU A 166 14.53 -4.13 10.57
N LEU A 167 14.05 -4.88 11.56
CA LEU A 167 13.96 -4.40 12.94
C LEU A 167 15.32 -4.11 13.58
N SER A 168 16.40 -4.72 13.09
CA SER A 168 17.76 -4.44 13.56
C SER A 168 18.33 -3.14 12.96
N SER A 169 17.73 -2.63 11.88
CA SER A 169 18.10 -1.34 11.29
C SER A 169 17.82 -0.17 12.23
N GLN A 170 18.79 0.74 12.33
CA GLN A 170 18.66 1.98 13.09
C GLN A 170 17.60 2.93 12.51
N PHE A 171 17.22 2.75 11.25
CA PHE A 171 16.29 3.63 10.53
C PHE A 171 14.82 3.19 10.68
N ILE A 172 14.56 1.88 10.78
CA ILE A 172 13.20 1.34 10.86
C ILE A 172 12.53 1.68 12.20
N LYS A 173 13.21 1.46 13.34
CA LYS A 173 12.62 1.70 14.67
C LYS A 173 12.08 3.13 14.87
N PRO A 174 12.80 4.21 14.50
CA PRO A 174 12.25 5.56 14.51
C PRO A 174 10.99 5.72 13.65
N SER A 175 10.95 5.12 12.46
CA SER A 175 9.78 5.15 11.58
C SER A 175 8.56 4.44 12.19
N LEU A 176 8.76 3.31 12.88
CA LEU A 176 7.66 2.63 13.58
C LEU A 176 7.05 3.50 14.70
N LYS A 177 7.90 4.24 15.43
CA LYS A 177 7.41 5.21 16.44
C LYS A 177 6.60 6.32 15.78
N LYS A 178 7.06 6.86 14.65
CA LYS A 178 6.33 7.87 13.87
C LYS A 178 5.00 7.32 13.35
N LEU A 179 4.96 6.08 12.86
CA LEU A 179 3.71 5.41 12.49
C LEU A 179 2.74 5.33 13.67
N SER A 180 3.22 4.99 14.88
CA SER A 180 2.36 4.95 16.07
C SER A 180 1.80 6.32 16.47
N THR A 181 2.53 7.40 16.19
CA THR A 181 2.06 8.78 16.36
C THR A 181 0.99 9.08 15.31
N LEU A 182 1.30 8.80 14.03
CA LEU A 182 0.41 9.00 12.89
C LEU A 182 -0.91 8.25 13.06
N LEU A 183 -0.89 7.03 13.61
CA LEU A 183 -2.08 6.24 13.94
C LEU A 183 -3.10 7.02 14.78
N ASN A 184 -2.65 7.88 15.68
CA ASN A 184 -3.54 8.68 16.54
C ASN A 184 -4.05 9.95 15.85
N GLU A 185 -3.34 10.44 14.83
CA GLU A 185 -3.52 11.79 14.28
C GLU A 185 -4.18 11.80 12.90
N ILE A 186 -4.00 10.71 12.14
CA ILE A 186 -4.39 10.61 10.73
C ILE A 186 -5.88 10.84 10.50
N GLY A 187 -6.74 10.44 11.45
CA GLY A 187 -8.17 10.73 11.41
C GLY A 187 -8.94 10.00 10.30
N ASP A 188 -8.42 8.88 9.82
CA ASP A 188 -9.11 8.01 8.84
C ASP A 188 -8.97 6.55 9.28
N TYR A 189 -10.09 5.86 9.44
CA TYR A 189 -10.17 4.50 9.97
C TYR A 189 -9.43 3.50 9.10
N GLU A 190 -9.60 3.57 7.78
CA GLU A 190 -8.92 2.68 6.86
C GLU A 190 -7.40 2.86 6.94
N PHE A 191 -6.94 4.11 6.98
CA PHE A 191 -5.52 4.39 7.15
C PHE A 191 -5.00 3.84 8.48
N GLN A 192 -5.79 3.94 9.56
CA GLN A 192 -5.45 3.36 10.86
C GLN A 192 -5.35 1.82 10.82
N VAL A 193 -6.23 1.14 10.07
CA VAL A 193 -6.14 -0.30 9.82
C VAL A 193 -4.84 -0.62 9.10
N CYS A 194 -4.54 0.06 8.00
CA CYS A 194 -3.33 -0.18 7.22
C CYS A 194 -2.05 0.07 8.05
N ILE A 195 -2.03 1.08 8.94
CA ILE A 195 -0.89 1.29 9.85
C ILE A 195 -0.77 0.13 10.84
N SER A 196 -1.89 -0.31 11.42
CA SER A 196 -1.90 -1.41 12.39
C SER A 196 -1.41 -2.71 11.75
N GLU A 197 -1.86 -2.97 10.53
CA GLU A 197 -1.43 -4.11 9.72
C GLU A 197 0.06 -4.01 9.37
N CYS A 198 0.55 -2.84 8.97
CA CYS A 198 1.96 -2.61 8.69
C CYS A 198 2.83 -2.92 9.90
N LEU A 199 2.42 -2.46 11.10
CA LEU A 199 3.09 -2.81 12.35
C LEU A 199 3.07 -4.32 12.61
N PHE A 200 1.94 -5.00 12.35
CA PHE A 200 1.81 -6.46 12.49
C PHE A 200 2.69 -7.24 11.52
N ARG A 201 2.77 -6.79 10.26
CA ARG A 201 3.54 -7.45 9.19
C ARG A 201 5.04 -7.21 9.34
N ILE A 202 5.47 -6.01 9.75
CA ILE A 202 6.90 -5.70 10.01
C ILE A 202 7.39 -6.39 11.28
N ILE A 203 6.56 -6.48 12.33
CA ILE A 203 6.99 -6.95 13.65
C ILE A 203 6.54 -8.40 13.87
N PRO A 204 7.44 -9.39 13.72
CA PRO A 204 7.08 -10.79 13.91
C PRO A 204 6.53 -11.04 15.31
N LYS A 205 5.54 -11.95 15.40
CA LYS A 205 4.87 -12.33 16.66
C LYS A 205 5.86 -12.62 17.79
N LYS A 206 6.96 -13.32 17.49
CA LYS A 206 8.01 -13.72 18.44
C LYS A 206 8.63 -12.53 19.19
N VAL A 207 8.79 -11.38 18.54
CA VAL A 207 9.44 -10.17 19.10
C VAL A 207 8.44 -9.02 19.29
N ARG A 208 7.14 -9.26 19.07
CA ARG A 208 6.12 -8.21 19.01
C ARG A 208 5.99 -7.45 20.33
N ASP A 209 5.84 -8.14 21.45
CA ASP A 209 5.74 -7.51 22.77
C ASP A 209 6.95 -6.59 23.06
N GLN A 210 8.16 -7.12 22.88
CA GLN A 210 9.40 -6.38 23.09
C GLN A 210 9.49 -5.13 22.20
N THR A 211 9.20 -5.26 20.90
CA THR A 211 9.28 -4.14 19.96
C THR A 211 8.20 -3.09 20.24
N ILE A 212 6.95 -3.53 20.44
CA ILE A 212 5.79 -2.68 20.71
C ILE A 212 5.96 -1.88 22.01
N SER A 213 6.69 -2.43 22.99
CA SER A 213 7.07 -1.71 24.20
C SER A 213 7.80 -0.39 23.93
N THR A 214 8.54 -0.31 22.82
CA THR A 214 9.31 0.87 22.40
C THR A 214 8.56 1.73 21.38
N VAL A 215 7.63 1.15 20.62
CA VAL A 215 6.84 1.83 19.60
C VAL A 215 5.75 2.69 20.24
N PHE A 216 4.92 2.09 21.10
CA PHE A 216 3.82 2.80 21.75
C PHE A 216 4.23 3.32 23.13
N LYS A 217 4.15 4.63 23.34
CA LYS A 217 4.44 5.26 24.64
C LYS A 217 3.41 4.91 25.72
N ASN A 218 2.14 4.73 25.34
CA ASN A 218 1.04 4.49 26.26
C ASN A 218 0.89 2.99 26.58
N GLN A 219 0.93 2.62 27.87
CA GLN A 219 0.82 1.22 28.30
C GLN A 219 -0.52 0.57 27.99
N ALA A 220 -1.64 1.28 28.08
CA ALA A 220 -2.95 0.74 27.74
C ALA A 220 -3.01 0.41 26.23
N ARG A 221 -2.53 1.32 25.37
CA ARG A 221 -2.45 1.08 23.92
C ARG A 221 -1.61 -0.13 23.57
N ARG A 222 -0.47 -0.31 24.24
CA ARG A 222 0.37 -1.52 24.08
C ARG A 222 -0.41 -2.78 24.40
N LYS A 223 -1.10 -2.80 25.55
CA LYS A 223 -1.89 -3.96 25.98
C LYS A 223 -3.00 -4.27 24.98
N ASP A 224 -3.76 -3.28 24.55
CA ASP A 224 -4.84 -3.49 23.58
C ASP A 224 -4.29 -3.95 22.21
N PHE A 225 -3.16 -3.40 21.74
CA PHE A 225 -2.54 -3.82 20.48
C PHE A 225 -2.04 -5.27 20.52
N LEU A 226 -1.48 -5.71 21.66
CA LEU A 226 -0.98 -7.07 21.83
C LEU A 226 -2.08 -8.14 21.97
N VAL A 227 -3.34 -7.72 22.14
CA VAL A 227 -4.50 -8.64 22.14
C VAL A 227 -4.86 -9.08 20.72
N ILE A 228 -4.52 -8.29 19.69
CA ILE A 228 -4.86 -8.61 18.30
C ILE A 228 -4.17 -9.92 17.87
N ARG A 229 -4.97 -10.89 17.44
CA ARG A 229 -4.51 -12.20 16.98
C ARG A 229 -4.30 -12.18 15.47
N ASP A 230 -3.18 -12.76 15.02
CA ASP A 230 -2.81 -12.78 13.60
C ASP A 230 -3.89 -13.42 12.70
N ASN A 231 -4.59 -14.45 13.19
CA ASN A 231 -5.63 -15.16 12.45
C ASN A 231 -7.03 -14.53 12.56
N GLU A 232 -7.19 -13.49 13.39
CA GLU A 232 -8.43 -12.74 13.61
C GLU A 232 -8.14 -11.24 13.48
N PHE A 233 -7.17 -10.88 12.63
CA PHE A 233 -6.63 -9.53 12.59
C PHE A 233 -7.71 -8.49 12.31
N GLU A 234 -8.57 -8.73 11.32
CA GLU A 234 -9.62 -7.79 10.92
C GLU A 234 -10.58 -7.43 12.08
N THR A 235 -11.09 -8.45 12.77
CA THR A 235 -12.07 -8.29 13.85
C THR A 235 -11.42 -7.73 15.11
N ASP A 236 -10.25 -8.24 15.50
CA ASP A 236 -9.53 -7.73 16.67
C ASP A 236 -8.98 -6.32 16.44
N CYS A 237 -8.54 -5.99 15.21
CA CYS A 237 -8.06 -4.65 14.86
C CYS A 237 -9.20 -3.63 14.95
N ARG A 238 -10.43 -3.97 14.53
CA ARG A 238 -11.61 -3.13 14.74
C ARG A 238 -11.82 -2.83 16.22
N ILE A 239 -11.75 -3.84 17.09
CA ILE A 239 -11.90 -3.66 18.55
C ILE A 239 -10.81 -2.73 19.08
N PHE A 240 -9.56 -2.95 18.69
CA PHE A 240 -8.42 -2.11 19.08
C PHE A 240 -8.60 -0.65 18.65
N LEU A 241 -8.94 -0.41 17.39
CA LEU A 241 -9.08 0.95 16.84
C LEU A 241 -10.27 1.69 17.45
N ASN A 242 -11.39 1.02 17.69
CA ASN A 242 -12.53 1.64 18.38
C ASN A 242 -12.14 2.08 19.81
N LYS A 243 -11.40 1.26 20.56
CA LYS A 243 -10.85 1.63 21.87
C LYS A 243 -9.85 2.78 21.76
N LEU A 244 -8.95 2.73 20.77
CA LEU A 244 -7.95 3.76 20.54
C LEU A 244 -8.62 5.11 20.28
N ASN A 245 -9.57 5.17 19.36
CA ASN A 245 -10.27 6.39 18.98
C ASN A 245 -11.12 6.95 20.13
N ALA A 246 -11.83 6.10 20.87
CA ALA A 246 -12.56 6.50 22.08
C ALA A 246 -11.62 7.12 23.14
N SER A 247 -10.40 6.59 23.28
CA SER A 247 -9.42 7.09 24.25
C SER A 247 -8.86 8.49 23.92
N LEU A 248 -8.95 8.93 22.65
CA LEU A 248 -8.42 10.23 22.20
C LEU A 248 -9.29 11.42 22.64
N LYS A 249 -10.54 11.18 23.10
CA LYS A 249 -11.46 12.21 23.60
C LYS A 249 -11.58 13.39 22.61
N LYS A 250 -11.16 14.60 23.00
CA LYS A 250 -11.23 15.82 22.17
C LYS A 250 -10.32 15.77 20.94
N SER A 251 -9.31 14.92 20.93
CA SER A 251 -8.42 14.72 19.78
C SER A 251 -8.90 13.59 18.86
N ASN A 252 -10.04 12.97 19.14
CA ASN A 252 -10.59 11.95 18.26
C ASN A 252 -11.01 12.58 16.92
N ARG A 253 -10.64 11.91 15.83
CA ARG A 253 -10.94 12.30 14.45
C ARG A 253 -11.59 11.19 13.62
N VAL A 254 -11.82 10.02 14.22
CA VAL A 254 -12.54 8.90 13.61
C VAL A 254 -13.71 8.53 14.51
N PHE A 255 -14.92 8.64 13.98
CA PHE A 255 -16.14 8.31 14.72
C PHE A 255 -16.80 7.11 14.07
N SER A 256 -16.70 5.95 14.71
CA SER A 256 -17.32 4.71 14.25
C SER A 256 -18.68 4.56 14.92
N VAL A 257 -19.74 4.47 14.11
CA VAL A 257 -21.13 4.39 14.58
C VAL A 257 -21.75 3.08 14.10
N PRO A 258 -22.46 2.33 14.96
CA PRO A 258 -23.23 1.17 14.53
C PRO A 258 -24.34 1.62 13.59
N CYS A 259 -24.48 0.91 12.48
CA CYS A 259 -25.45 1.15 11.43
C CYS A 259 -26.43 -0.01 11.37
N ASN A 260 -27.72 0.30 11.37
CA ASN A 260 -28.74 -0.73 11.24
C ASN A 260 -28.80 -1.23 9.80
N LYS A 261 -28.84 -0.29 8.84
CA LYS A 261 -28.94 -0.54 7.40
C LYS A 261 -28.31 0.63 6.64
N ALA A 262 -27.74 0.33 5.48
CA ALA A 262 -27.22 1.35 4.56
C ALA A 262 -27.63 0.98 3.13
N TRP A 263 -27.76 1.98 2.25
CA TRP A 263 -28.12 1.78 0.84
C TRP A 263 -27.17 2.56 -0.06
N LEU A 264 -26.86 1.98 -1.22
CA LEU A 264 -26.20 2.64 -2.33
C LEU A 264 -27.16 2.68 -3.51
N GLY A 265 -27.84 3.82 -3.69
CA GLY A 265 -28.96 3.90 -4.63
C GLY A 265 -30.10 2.98 -4.16
N ASP A 266 -30.45 1.99 -4.98
CA ASP A 266 -31.47 0.98 -4.69
C ASP A 266 -30.92 -0.31 -4.08
N LYS A 267 -29.59 -0.42 -3.90
CA LYS A 267 -28.94 -1.61 -3.36
C LYS A 267 -28.70 -1.47 -1.85
N GLU A 268 -29.39 -2.29 -1.04
CA GLU A 268 -29.08 -2.42 0.39
C GLU A 268 -27.68 -3.00 0.56
N LEU A 269 -26.85 -2.35 1.38
CA LEU A 269 -25.50 -2.77 1.76
C LEU A 269 -25.56 -3.65 3.02
N HIS A 270 -24.86 -4.79 3.00
CA HIS A 270 -24.76 -5.69 4.14
C HIS A 270 -23.37 -5.68 4.75
N LYS A 271 -23.29 -5.91 6.08
CA LYS A 271 -22.02 -6.18 6.74
C LYS A 271 -21.32 -7.42 6.14
N PRO A 272 -20.00 -7.57 6.31
CA PRO A 272 -19.31 -8.81 5.95
C PRO A 272 -19.95 -10.04 6.60
N ASP A 273 -19.96 -11.15 5.86
CA ASP A 273 -20.40 -12.45 6.33
C ASP A 273 -19.31 -13.13 7.18
N ASP A 274 -19.02 -12.49 8.32
CA ASP A 274 -18.10 -12.97 9.33
C ASP A 274 -18.87 -13.05 10.67
N PRO A 275 -18.97 -14.22 11.31
CA PRO A 275 -19.60 -14.40 12.61
C PRO A 275 -19.00 -13.53 13.71
N ASN A 276 -17.71 -13.21 13.63
CA ASN A 276 -17.00 -12.37 14.58
C ASN A 276 -17.17 -10.86 14.27
N TYR A 277 -17.78 -10.51 13.13
CA TYR A 277 -18.12 -9.14 12.74
C TYR A 277 -19.59 -8.84 13.06
N GLU A 278 -19.88 -8.58 14.34
CA GLU A 278 -21.25 -8.45 14.85
C GLU A 278 -21.96 -7.17 14.39
N THR A 279 -21.22 -6.06 14.31
CA THR A 279 -21.78 -4.72 14.08
C THR A 279 -21.47 -4.22 12.68
N PHE A 280 -22.47 -3.72 11.96
CA PHE A 280 -22.24 -3.00 10.71
C PHE A 280 -21.77 -1.57 11.04
N TRP A 281 -20.55 -1.21 10.67
CA TRP A 281 -19.94 0.06 11.07
C TRP A 281 -19.95 1.08 9.94
N VAL A 282 -20.28 2.33 10.29
CA VAL A 282 -20.03 3.51 9.47
C VAL A 282 -18.96 4.35 10.16
N ASP A 283 -17.89 4.65 9.43
CA ASP A 283 -16.73 5.39 9.93
C ASP A 283 -16.73 6.81 9.35
N PHE A 284 -16.86 7.81 10.22
CA PHE A 284 -16.74 9.23 9.87
C PHE A 284 -15.30 9.70 10.10
N ASN A 285 -14.61 10.04 9.01
CA ASN A 285 -13.17 10.30 9.00
C ASN A 285 -12.88 11.79 8.83
N ALA A 286 -12.71 12.51 9.94
CA ALA A 286 -12.39 13.95 9.92
C ALA A 286 -10.96 14.25 9.44
N GLY A 287 -10.12 13.22 9.31
CA GLY A 287 -8.78 13.26 8.72
C GLY A 287 -8.78 13.47 7.23
N SER A 288 -9.57 12.66 6.54
CA SER A 288 -9.64 12.56 5.09
C SER A 288 -10.90 13.20 4.49
N GLU A 289 -11.83 13.63 5.34
CA GLU A 289 -13.16 14.11 4.97
C GLU A 289 -13.99 13.04 4.24
N ARG A 290 -13.83 11.78 4.65
CA ARG A 290 -14.49 10.61 4.06
C ARG A 290 -15.51 9.98 5.01
N LEU A 291 -16.56 9.40 4.43
CA LEU A 291 -17.39 8.42 5.10
C LEU A 291 -17.08 7.06 4.48
N THR A 292 -16.75 6.08 5.32
CA THR A 292 -16.40 4.73 4.86
C THR A 292 -17.30 3.70 5.52
N VAL A 293 -17.73 2.73 4.71
CA VAL A 293 -18.51 1.58 5.15
C VAL A 293 -17.84 0.33 4.62
N PHE A 294 -17.57 -0.63 5.50
CA PHE A 294 -17.06 -1.93 5.10
C PHE A 294 -18.23 -2.90 4.95
N CYS A 295 -18.50 -3.30 3.71
CA CYS A 295 -19.63 -4.14 3.35
C CYS A 295 -19.18 -5.47 2.73
N GLY A 296 -20.03 -6.49 2.82
CA GLY A 296 -19.83 -7.79 2.16
C GLY A 296 -19.84 -7.67 0.63
N SER A 297 -19.25 -8.66 -0.04
CA SER A 297 -19.13 -8.69 -1.49
C SER A 297 -20.48 -8.93 -2.19
N TYR A 298 -20.86 -8.02 -3.08
CA TYR A 298 -21.84 -8.25 -4.15
C TYR A 298 -21.11 -8.89 -5.36
N ASN A 299 -21.77 -9.78 -6.11
CA ASN A 299 -21.16 -10.49 -7.24
C ASN A 299 -20.42 -9.54 -8.22
N SER A 300 -19.17 -9.91 -8.51
CA SER A 300 -18.06 -9.10 -9.04
C SER A 300 -18.17 -8.58 -10.49
N SER A 301 -19.28 -8.83 -11.20
CA SER A 301 -19.49 -8.35 -12.58
C SER A 301 -20.19 -6.99 -12.64
N GLU A 302 -21.08 -6.65 -11.71
CA GLU A 302 -21.71 -5.31 -11.64
C GLU A 302 -20.91 -4.32 -10.78
N VAL A 303 -19.87 -4.82 -10.13
CA VAL A 303 -19.32 -4.23 -8.92
C VAL A 303 -17.83 -3.90 -9.10
N ARG A 304 -17.21 -4.30 -10.22
CA ARG A 304 -15.80 -3.99 -10.53
C ARG A 304 -15.50 -2.49 -10.67
N ASN A 305 -16.53 -1.66 -10.91
CA ASN A 305 -16.42 -0.20 -10.87
C ASN A 305 -16.79 0.40 -9.50
N ILE A 306 -17.23 -0.41 -8.53
CA ILE A 306 -17.84 0.03 -7.26
C ILE A 306 -17.16 -0.58 -6.01
N VAL A 307 -16.41 -1.68 -6.12
CA VAL A 307 -15.77 -2.35 -4.96
C VAL A 307 -14.27 -2.45 -5.12
N LYS A 308 -13.61 -1.46 -4.53
CA LYS A 308 -12.49 -1.66 -3.61
C LYS A 308 -12.80 -0.92 -2.29
N GLN A 309 -13.98 -1.18 -1.71
CA GLN A 309 -14.68 -0.33 -0.72
C GLN A 309 -15.49 0.78 -1.39
N VAL A 310 -16.74 0.97 -0.97
CA VAL A 310 -17.45 2.21 -1.28
C VAL A 310 -16.77 3.32 -0.45
N MET A 311 -15.67 3.88 -0.98
CA MET A 311 -15.15 5.15 -0.51
C MET A 311 -16.14 6.23 -0.96
N ILE A 312 -17.16 6.52 -0.15
CA ILE A 312 -17.98 7.71 -0.41
C ILE A 312 -17.12 8.93 -0.05
N MET A 313 -16.38 9.45 -1.04
CA MET A 313 -15.81 10.79 -0.95
C MET A 313 -16.96 11.80 -1.02
N LEU A 314 -17.45 12.24 0.14
CA LEU A 314 -18.38 13.36 0.23
C LEU A 314 -17.62 14.68 0.03
N LYS A 315 -17.08 14.91 -1.17
CA LYS A 315 -16.64 16.26 -1.55
C LYS A 315 -17.86 17.11 -1.88
N LYS A 316 -18.36 17.85 -0.88
CA LYS A 316 -19.27 19.00 -1.03
C LYS A 316 -20.53 18.80 -1.90
N ARG A 317 -20.97 17.57 -2.15
CA ARG A 317 -22.28 17.26 -2.71
C ARG A 317 -22.87 16.10 -1.93
N PHE A 318 -24.01 16.38 -1.33
CA PHE A 318 -24.77 15.49 -0.46
C PHE A 318 -25.10 14.20 -1.21
N VAL A 319 -24.67 13.07 -0.67
CA VAL A 319 -25.37 11.79 -0.86
C VAL A 319 -26.16 11.61 0.43
N GLU A 320 -27.49 11.55 0.33
CA GLU A 320 -28.33 11.16 1.46
C GLU A 320 -27.93 9.74 1.88
N VAL A 321 -27.26 9.64 3.02
CA VAL A 321 -27.19 8.39 3.77
C VAL A 321 -28.33 8.48 4.77
N GLU A 322 -29.44 7.82 4.47
CA GLU A 322 -30.57 7.71 5.40
C GLU A 322 -30.16 6.72 6.51
N ILE A 323 -29.68 7.27 7.63
CA ILE A 323 -29.45 6.51 8.86
C ILE A 323 -30.78 6.52 9.62
N ILE A 324 -31.60 5.47 9.43
CA ILE A 324 -32.87 5.29 10.15
C ILE A 324 -32.63 4.65 11.51
#